data_AF-A0A8S3A311-F1
#
_entry.id   AF-A0A8S3A311-F1
#
_cell.length_a   1.000
_cell.length_b   1.000
_cell.length_c   1.000
_cell.angle_alpha   90.00
_cell.angle_beta   90.00
_cell.angle_gamma   90.00
#
_symmetry.space_group_name_H-M   'P 1'
#
loop_
_entity.id
_entity.type
_entity.pdbx_description
1 polymer ?
#
loop_
_entity_poly.entity_id
_entity_poly.type
_entity_poly.pdbx_seq_one_letter_code
_entity_poly.pdbx_strand_id
1 'polypeptide(L)'
;RSSIEDDTLTTTVPIIIVANKADLINLDQRYSNVTLTNSREIANFAKKTLKANTIQCSAKYNWHLVLLFKEVCRMLERVEDTVAQKGQHHGRRQKHCSIS
;
A
#
# COMPACT_ATOMS: atom_id res chain seq x y z
N ARG A 1 -1.97 -20.54 13.52
CA ARG A 1 -2.05 -19.53 14.61
C ARG A 1 -1.28 -18.24 14.28
N SER A 2 -0.85 -18.01 13.03
CA SER A 2 -0.03 -16.87 12.59
C SER A 2 -0.82 -15.68 12.02
N SER A 3 -2.11 -15.83 11.70
CA SER A 3 -2.85 -14.84 10.91
C SER A 3 -3.24 -13.55 11.65
N ILE A 4 -3.17 -13.52 12.99
CA ILE A 4 -3.66 -12.37 13.79
C ILE A 4 -2.56 -11.30 13.96
N GLU A 5 -1.28 -11.69 13.95
CA GLU A 5 -0.15 -10.74 14.08
C GLU A 5 0.20 -10.06 12.74
N ASP A 6 0.01 -10.74 11.61
CA ASP A 6 0.20 -10.14 10.27
C ASP A 6 -0.82 -9.02 9.96
N ASP A 7 -2.07 -9.19 10.42
CA ASP A 7 -3.14 -8.20 10.17
C ASP A 7 -2.95 -6.89 10.97
N THR A 8 -2.23 -6.93 12.09
CA THR A 8 -1.95 -5.75 12.93
C THR A 8 -0.78 -4.92 12.43
N LEU A 9 0.22 -5.55 11.78
CA LEU A 9 1.33 -4.85 11.12
C LEU A 9 0.85 -4.07 9.89
N THR A 10 0.03 -4.70 9.05
CA THR A 10 -0.51 -4.07 7.82
C THR A 10 -1.50 -2.93 8.09
N THR A 11 -2.09 -2.87 9.29
CA THR A 11 -3.02 -1.80 9.68
C THR A 11 -2.33 -0.61 10.35
N THR A 12 -1.08 -0.77 10.79
CA THR A 12 -0.32 0.30 11.47
C THR A 12 0.71 0.95 10.55
N VAL A 13 1.32 0.17 9.65
CA VAL A 13 2.34 0.66 8.73
C VAL A 13 1.81 0.56 7.29
N PRO A 14 1.75 1.67 6.54
CA PRO A 14 1.33 1.63 5.14
C PRO A 14 2.35 0.85 4.29
N ILE A 15 1.90 -0.15 3.55
CA ILE A 15 2.74 -0.98 2.68
C ILE A 15 2.40 -0.74 1.21
N ILE A 16 3.42 -0.58 0.39
CA ILE A 16 3.31 -0.53 -1.07
C ILE A 16 4.28 -1.54 -1.69
N ILE A 17 3.82 -2.26 -2.70
CA ILE A 17 4.64 -3.25 -3.42
C ILE A 17 5.12 -2.62 -4.72
N VAL A 18 6.41 -2.76 -5.01
CA VAL A 18 7.03 -2.17 -6.19
C VAL A 18 7.67 -3.25 -7.05
N ALA A 19 7.19 -3.37 -8.28
CA ALA A 19 7.78 -4.22 -9.31
C ALA A 19 8.79 -3.40 -10.13
N ASN A 20 10.05 -3.41 -9.71
CA ASN A 20 11.12 -2.66 -10.35
C ASN A 20 11.65 -3.37 -11.62
N LYS A 21 12.36 -2.62 -12.47
CA LYS A 21 12.94 -3.05 -13.77
C LYS A 21 11.88 -3.30 -14.85
N ALA A 22 10.78 -2.55 -14.83
CA ALA A 22 9.72 -2.63 -15.83
C ALA A 22 10.21 -2.38 -17.28
N ASP A 23 11.35 -1.72 -17.45
CA ASP A 23 12.00 -1.55 -18.74
C ASP A 23 12.44 -2.87 -19.39
N LEU A 24 12.85 -3.87 -18.60
CA LEU A 24 13.25 -5.18 -19.13
C LEU A 24 12.03 -6.01 -19.56
N ILE A 25 10.90 -5.82 -18.88
CA ILE A 25 9.63 -6.49 -19.19
C ILE A 25 9.06 -6.00 -20.51
N ASN A 26 9.15 -4.70 -20.76
CA ASN A 26 8.60 -4.08 -21.97
C ASN A 26 9.48 -4.29 -23.21
N LEU A 27 10.78 -4.57 -23.05
CA LEU A 27 11.70 -4.77 -24.16
C LEU A 27 11.64 -6.17 -24.78
N ASP A 28 11.28 -7.19 -24.00
CA ASP A 28 11.22 -8.57 -24.49
C ASP A 28 9.77 -9.04 -24.65
N GLN A 29 9.33 -9.00 -25.90
CA GLN A 29 7.98 -9.33 -26.34
C GLN A 29 7.56 -10.77 -26.02
N ARG A 30 8.53 -11.67 -25.73
CA ARG A 30 8.24 -13.03 -25.28
C ARG A 30 7.74 -13.08 -23.84
N TYR A 31 8.10 -12.08 -23.03
CA TYR A 31 7.65 -11.97 -21.65
C TYR A 31 6.43 -11.07 -21.51
N SER A 32 6.11 -10.18 -22.47
CA SER A 32 5.01 -9.22 -22.32
C SER A 32 3.67 -9.87 -21.91
N ASN A 33 3.28 -10.96 -22.57
CA ASN A 33 1.98 -11.59 -22.34
C ASN A 33 1.95 -12.36 -21.00
N VAL A 34 3.03 -13.08 -20.68
CA VAL A 34 3.18 -13.82 -19.42
C VAL A 34 3.31 -12.86 -18.23
N THR A 35 4.00 -11.73 -18.44
CA THR A 35 4.20 -10.73 -17.40
C THR A 35 2.95 -9.90 -17.16
N LEU A 36 2.10 -9.65 -18.16
CA LEU A 36 0.81 -8.98 -17.95
C LEU A 36 -0.14 -9.82 -17.06
N THR A 37 -0.29 -11.11 -17.34
CA THR A 37 -1.09 -12.02 -16.49
C THR A 37 -0.50 -12.15 -15.10
N ASN A 38 0.82 -12.35 -15.00
CA ASN A 38 1.50 -12.46 -13.71
C ASN A 38 1.43 -11.15 -12.89
N SER A 39 1.50 -9.98 -13.55
CA SER A 39 1.36 -8.68 -12.87
C SER A 39 -0.03 -8.47 -12.29
N ARG A 40 -1.08 -8.94 -12.98
CA ARG A 40 -2.46 -8.90 -12.46
C ARG A 40 -2.62 -9.83 -11.27
N GLU A 41 -2.05 -11.02 -11.33
CA GLU A 41 -2.08 -11.99 -10.23
C GLU A 41 -1.34 -11.47 -8.99
N ILE A 42 -0.14 -10.92 -9.19
CA ILE A 42 0.64 -10.27 -8.12
C ILE A 42 -0.16 -9.12 -7.51
N ALA A 43 -0.76 -8.25 -8.33
CA ALA A 43 -1.55 -7.12 -7.82
C ALA A 43 -2.79 -7.59 -7.04
N ASN A 44 -3.45 -8.65 -7.49
CA ASN A 44 -4.59 -9.23 -6.79
C ASN A 44 -4.16 -9.86 -5.46
N PHE A 45 -3.03 -10.58 -5.44
CA PHE A 45 -2.47 -11.14 -4.22
C PHE A 45 -2.08 -10.04 -3.23
N ALA A 46 -1.38 -8.99 -3.70
CA ALA A 46 -0.99 -7.84 -2.90
C ALA A 46 -2.19 -7.18 -2.22
N LYS A 47 -3.28 -6.97 -2.97
CA LYS A 47 -4.51 -6.39 -2.43
C LYS A 47 -5.19 -7.30 -1.41
N LYS A 48 -5.26 -8.61 -1.67
CA LYS A 48 -5.94 -9.57 -0.79
C LYS A 48 -5.17 -9.83 0.51
N THR A 49 -3.86 -10.04 0.40
CA THR A 49 -3.04 -10.50 1.51
C THR A 49 -2.47 -9.33 2.32
N LEU A 50 -2.04 -8.27 1.63
CA LEU A 50 -1.26 -7.18 2.24
C LEU A 50 -2.01 -5.85 2.27
N LYS A 51 -3.23 -5.77 1.71
CA LYS A 51 -3.99 -4.52 1.52
C LYS A 51 -3.15 -3.43 0.84
N ALA A 52 -2.19 -3.84 0.01
CA ALA A 52 -1.17 -2.98 -0.56
C ALA A 52 -1.44 -2.72 -2.04
N ASN A 53 -1.08 -1.51 -2.49
CA ASN A 53 -1.04 -1.17 -3.90
C ASN A 53 0.23 -1.72 -4.55
N THR A 54 0.17 -2.06 -5.84
CA THR A 54 1.31 -2.50 -6.62
C THR A 54 1.63 -1.47 -7.70
N ILE A 55 2.90 -1.05 -7.80
CA ILE A 55 3.37 -0.13 -8.85
C ILE A 55 4.52 -0.78 -9.62
N GLN A 56 4.40 -0.81 -10.94
CA GLN A 56 5.52 -1.15 -11.82
C GLN A 56 6.35 0.10 -12.10
N CYS A 57 7.67 0.01 -11.94
CA CYS A 57 8.58 1.13 -12.20
C CYS A 57 9.88 0.67 -12.86
N SER A 58 10.60 1.62 -13.45
CA SER A 58 12.02 1.43 -13.77
C SER A 58 12.83 2.52 -13.08
N ALA A 59 13.58 2.13 -12.05
CA ALA A 59 14.46 3.07 -11.37
C ALA A 59 15.59 3.57 -12.29
N LYS A 60 16.02 2.76 -13.26
CA LYS A 60 17.07 3.10 -14.23
C LYS A 60 16.69 4.31 -15.08
N TYR A 61 15.44 4.37 -15.52
CA TYR A 61 14.93 5.43 -16.39
C TYR A 61 14.01 6.41 -15.67
N ASN A 62 13.94 6.36 -14.34
CA ASN A 62 13.03 7.17 -13.53
C ASN A 62 11.54 7.00 -13.91
N TRP A 63 11.17 5.88 -14.51
CA TRP A 63 9.80 5.61 -14.95
C TRP A 63 8.93 5.25 -13.75
N HIS A 64 7.84 6.00 -13.58
CA HIS A 64 6.88 5.88 -12.48
C HIS A 64 7.43 6.11 -11.06
N LEU A 65 8.70 6.49 -10.87
CA LEU A 65 9.19 6.81 -9.52
C LEU A 65 8.46 8.02 -8.91
N VAL A 66 8.17 9.06 -9.70
CA VAL A 66 7.37 10.21 -9.22
C VAL A 66 5.97 9.78 -8.79
N LEU A 67 5.34 8.87 -9.55
CA LEU A 67 4.04 8.31 -9.19
C LEU A 67 4.13 7.50 -7.89
N LEU A 68 5.17 6.68 -7.74
CA LEU A 68 5.45 5.90 -6.54
C LEU A 68 5.55 6.80 -5.31
N PHE A 69 6.39 7.84 -5.35
CA PHE A 69 6.56 8.72 -4.20
C PHE A 69 5.30 9.52 -3.88
N LYS A 70 4.53 9.96 -4.89
CA LYS A 70 3.22 10.59 -4.66
C LYS A 70 2.25 9.65 -3.93
N GLU A 71 2.22 8.38 -4.28
CA GLU A 71 1.36 7.41 -3.62
C GLU A 71 1.81 7.15 -2.17
N VAL A 72 3.11 7.06 -1.92
CA VAL A 72 3.66 6.96 -0.56
C VAL A 72 3.24 8.16 0.29
N CYS A 73 3.38 9.39 -0.22
CA CYS A 73 2.94 10.59 0.50
C CYS A 73 1.45 10.53 0.87
N ARG A 74 0.58 10.17 -0.08
CA ARG A 74 -0.86 10.01 0.17
C ARG A 74 -1.17 8.95 1.21
N MET A 75 -0.41 7.86 1.24
CA MET A 75 -0.59 6.82 2.25
C MET A 75 -0.21 7.31 3.64
N LEU A 76 0.84 8.13 3.77
CA LEU A 76 1.24 8.74 5.04
C LEU A 76 0.19 9.74 5.54
N GLU A 77 -0.32 10.62 4.65
CA GLU A 77 -1.40 11.57 4.98
C GLU A 77 -2.62 10.85 5.58
N ARG A 78 -3.06 9.74 4.97
CA ARG A 78 -4.19 8.94 5.48
C ARG A 78 -3.93 8.33 6.86
N VAL A 79 -2.69 7.94 7.14
CA VAL A 79 -2.32 7.40 8.45
C VAL A 79 -2.39 8.50 9.51
N GLU A 80 -1.89 9.69 9.21
CA GLU A 80 -1.98 10.86 10.09
C GLU A 80 -3.44 11.21 10.40
N ASP A 81 -4.30 11.28 9.37
CA ASP A 81 -5.75 11.52 9.54
C ASP A 81 -6.42 10.48 10.43
N THR A 82 -6.09 9.20 10.23
CA THR A 82 -6.66 8.10 11.03
C THR A 82 -6.24 8.20 12.49
N VAL A 83 -4.99 8.57 12.77
CA VAL A 83 -4.49 8.79 14.13
C VAL A 83 -5.19 9.99 14.77
N ALA A 84 -5.35 11.10 14.04
CA ALA A 84 -6.04 12.29 14.51
C ALA A 84 -7.52 12.00 14.87
N GLN A 85 -8.25 11.28 14.01
CA GLN A 85 -9.64 10.90 14.26
C GLN A 85 -9.79 9.99 15.48
N LYS A 86 -8.90 9.01 15.67
CA LYS A 86 -8.91 8.12 16.86
C LYS A 86 -8.72 8.90 18.17
N GLY A 87 -7.86 9.93 18.16
CA GLY A 87 -7.67 10.83 19.29
C GLY A 87 -8.93 11.64 19.62
N GLN A 88 -9.62 12.15 18.60
CA GLN A 88 -10.87 12.91 18.79
C GLN A 88 -12.02 12.04 19.31
N HIS A 89 -12.17 10.79 18.82
CA HIS A 89 -13.20 9.86 19.30
C HIS A 89 -12.99 9.43 20.76
N HIS A 90 -11.75 9.19 21.18
CA HIS A 90 -11.44 8.88 22.59
C HIS A 90 -11.71 10.09 23.51
N GLY A 91 -11.33 11.29 23.09
CA GLY A 91 -11.61 12.52 23.84
C GLY A 91 -13.11 12.84 23.98
N ARG A 92 -13.93 12.50 22.98
CA ARG A 92 -15.40 12.64 23.05
C ARG A 92 -16.07 11.64 23.98
N ARG A 93 -15.62 10.37 23.99
CA ARG A 93 -16.19 9.34 24.88
C ARG A 93 -15.89 9.60 26.35
N GLN A 94 -14.69 10.09 26.69
CA GLN A 94 -14.36 10.46 28.07
C GLN A 94 -15.24 11.60 28.61
N LYS A 95 -15.60 12.57 27.78
CA LYS A 95 -16.51 13.68 28.17
C LYS A 95 -17.95 13.22 28.40
N HIS A 96 -18.37 12.10 27.82
CA HIS A 96 -19.72 11.57 28.00
C HIS A 96 -19.87 10.70 29.26
N CYS A 97 -18.79 10.05 29.74
CA CYS A 97 -18.82 9.27 30.98
C CYS A 97 -18.53 10.09 32.24
N SER A 98 -18.16 11.36 32.11
CA SER A 98 -17.95 12.29 33.24
C SER A 98 -19.17 13.15 33.57
N ILE A 99 -20.29 12.93 32.87
CA ILE A 99 -21.60 13.52 33.15
C ILE A 99 -22.54 12.38 33.57
N SER A 100 -22.41 11.88 34.80
CA SER A 100 -23.35 10.98 35.47
C SER A 100 -23.12 11.05 36.97
#